data_AF-A0A0F9I473-F1
#
_entry.id   AF-A0A0F9I473-F1
#
_cell.length_a   1.000
_cell.length_b   1.000
_cell.length_c   1.000
_cell.angle_alpha   90.00
_cell.angle_beta   90.00
_cell.angle_gamma   90.00
#
_symmetry.space_group_name_H-M   'P 1'
#
loop_
_entity.id
_entity.type
_entity.pdbx_description
1 polymer ?
#
loop_
_entity_poly.entity_id
_entity_poly.type
_entity_poly.pdbx_seq_one_letter_code
_entity_poly.pdbx_strand_id
1 'polypeptide(L)'
;MVFSPTKMTQEYRINPFITIKLENNDTNIYVRNKLFNQCKILLLEIPEEKLEKTQVISSIDEAKDQLSRKMEIDKSIIKPEVAFFGHCSNIQAWAEHNYDTRLLHSNLSFPLLKVLVDAGDMVAKRVFKEEIALRFKQGFPPTMLFLLREKYLNYLEGEEKQALLSEIDFSKLPDFKAKDFLLVMKELYRRGLKEIRPHYLTHLYSLFKYNSVDEIFDLFLHNILLLLDKNEFLDFALYFLKQVQHHKKAERYAELVGFFFQLLQRRFYFDEEHRNTFEIIWKSFFSLIIPEKNDEWSKIIQNLVVPSKYCNLMPVLILEFKYVFEKLNPHRRAETLFFLMNHIKGTTFFHNHLPNFRRLLHLFLDQLDKIGPIYKVGEIYLGLIAALRDTSFLQEFSNSLEESLEYILSNLEQKEDVANSTFVHNLMVTFGFMEEVEIRDMLLNTLLKSSYYERVELVFDFNSIQQLMNDNRLDNPEIETVIALMDYLYSLTIDISLEAFFMVRNEEWRESREIRAKDIDNAISTVRSWQFSP
;
A
#
# COMPACT_ATOMS: atom_id res chain seq x y z
N MET A 1 -3.13 -12.78 65.27
CA MET A 1 -4.00 -12.64 64.08
C MET A 1 -4.12 -11.16 63.79
N VAL A 2 -3.44 -10.67 62.75
CA VAL A 2 -3.63 -9.30 62.26
C VAL A 2 -4.98 -9.31 61.55
N PHE A 3 -5.98 -8.65 62.11
CA PHE A 3 -7.23 -8.41 61.41
C PHE A 3 -6.91 -7.48 60.24
N SER A 4 -6.73 -8.06 59.05
CA SER A 4 -6.75 -7.26 57.82
C SER A 4 -8.09 -6.53 57.80
N PRO A 5 -8.11 -5.19 57.73
CA PRO A 5 -9.37 -4.45 57.68
C PRO A 5 -10.17 -4.94 56.48
N THR A 6 -11.34 -5.52 56.75
CA THR A 6 -12.31 -5.90 55.71
C THR A 6 -12.59 -4.67 54.88
N LYS A 7 -12.12 -4.70 53.63
CA LYS A 7 -12.24 -3.62 52.67
C LYS A 7 -13.72 -3.26 52.54
N MET A 8 -14.10 -2.04 52.91
CA MET A 8 -15.48 -1.59 52.75
C MET A 8 -15.83 -1.58 51.26
N THR A 9 -16.80 -2.41 50.88
CA THR A 9 -17.43 -2.38 49.56
C THR A 9 -18.72 -1.57 49.68
N GLN A 10 -18.76 -0.39 49.05
CA GLN A 10 -20.00 0.36 48.91
C GLN A 10 -20.64 0.01 47.56
N GLU A 11 -21.95 -0.20 47.55
CA GLU A 11 -22.72 -0.50 46.35
C GLU A 11 -23.89 0.46 46.24
N TYR A 12 -24.08 1.02 45.04
CA TYR A 12 -25.19 1.91 44.72
C TYR A 12 -25.88 1.45 43.44
N ARG A 13 -27.14 1.06 43.56
CA ARG A 13 -27.95 0.60 42.42
C ARG A 13 -28.69 1.80 41.82
N ILE A 14 -28.31 2.18 40.60
CA ILE A 14 -28.91 3.31 39.88
C ILE A 14 -30.28 2.91 39.33
N ASN A 15 -30.35 1.76 38.66
CA ASN A 15 -31.58 1.24 38.08
C ASN A 15 -31.51 -0.30 37.99
N PRO A 16 -32.50 -0.99 37.39
CA PRO A 16 -32.47 -2.44 37.29
C PRO A 16 -31.24 -3.01 36.55
N PHE A 17 -30.62 -2.24 35.67
CA PHE A 17 -29.49 -2.64 34.84
C PHE A 17 -28.14 -2.14 35.37
N ILE A 18 -28.06 -0.93 35.92
CA ILE A 18 -26.82 -0.26 36.30
C ILE A 18 -26.61 -0.33 37.81
N THR A 19 -25.42 -0.76 38.21
CA THR A 19 -24.95 -0.76 39.59
C THR A 19 -23.54 -0.22 39.64
N ILE A 20 -23.22 0.64 40.60
CA ILE A 20 -21.89 1.21 40.78
C ILE A 20 -21.34 0.69 42.11
N LYS A 21 -20.10 0.22 42.12
CA LYS A 21 -19.45 -0.30 43.33
C LYS A 21 -18.13 0.43 43.56
N LEU A 22 -17.85 0.75 44.82
CA LEU A 22 -16.53 1.17 45.27
C LEU A 22 -15.78 -0.08 45.74
N GLU A 23 -14.84 -0.54 44.93
CA GLU A 23 -14.07 -1.74 45.18
C GLU A 23 -12.60 -1.40 45.03
N ASN A 24 -11.79 -1.73 46.03
CA ASN A 24 -10.36 -1.47 45.97
C ASN A 24 -9.95 0.01 45.82
N ASN A 25 -10.77 0.94 46.36
CA ASN A 25 -10.63 2.39 46.15
C ASN A 25 -10.89 2.84 44.70
N ASP A 26 -11.43 1.97 43.86
CA ASP A 26 -11.85 2.28 42.50
C ASP A 26 -13.37 2.23 42.37
N THR A 27 -13.91 3.22 41.67
CA THR A 27 -15.31 3.21 41.25
C THR A 27 -15.47 2.35 40.00
N ASN A 28 -16.30 1.32 40.10
CA ASN A 28 -16.60 0.36 39.06
C ASN A 28 -18.08 0.45 38.66
N ILE A 29 -18.35 0.53 37.36
CA ILE A 29 -19.71 0.51 36.82
C ILE A 29 -20.00 -0.92 36.38
N TYR A 30 -21.18 -1.43 36.72
CA TYR A 30 -21.66 -2.75 36.34
C TYR A 30 -22.97 -2.61 35.58
N VAL A 31 -23.11 -3.31 34.45
CA VAL A 31 -24.36 -3.44 33.71
C VAL A 31 -24.79 -4.91 33.74
N ARG A 32 -25.95 -5.20 34.33
CA ARG A 32 -26.42 -6.58 34.62
C ARG A 32 -25.34 -7.44 35.28
N ASN A 33 -24.74 -6.92 36.34
CA ASN A 33 -23.65 -7.58 37.09
C ASN A 33 -22.38 -7.88 36.28
N LYS A 34 -22.23 -7.35 35.06
CA LYS A 34 -20.99 -7.41 34.28
C LYS A 34 -20.24 -6.09 34.40
N LEU A 35 -18.96 -6.18 34.73
CA LEU A 35 -18.08 -5.02 34.86
C LEU A 35 -17.96 -4.28 33.51
N PHE A 36 -18.25 -2.99 33.52
CA PHE A 36 -18.09 -2.09 32.39
C PHE A 36 -16.75 -1.35 32.51
N ASN A 37 -15.78 -1.74 31.70
CA ASN A 37 -14.38 -1.30 31.81
C ASN A 37 -14.01 -0.09 30.93
N GLN A 38 -14.97 0.54 30.25
CA GLN A 38 -14.69 1.70 29.40
C GLN A 38 -14.73 3.02 30.18
N CYS A 39 -13.63 3.79 30.06
CA CYS A 39 -13.38 5.16 30.53
C CYS A 39 -14.00 5.56 31.89
N LYS A 40 -13.17 5.53 32.94
CA LYS A 40 -13.52 5.94 34.32
C LYS A 40 -13.21 7.41 34.64
N ILE A 41 -13.03 8.28 33.65
CA ILE A 41 -12.67 9.67 33.93
C ILE A 41 -13.93 10.41 34.40
N LEU A 42 -13.90 10.87 35.64
CA LEU A 42 -14.93 11.73 36.22
C LEU A 42 -14.67 13.16 35.78
N LEU A 43 -15.51 13.70 34.91
CA LEU A 43 -15.58 15.14 34.67
C LEU A 43 -16.50 15.72 35.75
N LEU A 44 -15.92 16.30 36.80
CA LEU A 44 -16.67 16.79 37.96
C LEU A 44 -17.32 18.16 37.77
N GLU A 45 -16.89 18.95 36.80
CA GLU A 45 -17.40 20.31 36.63
C GLU A 45 -17.58 20.65 35.15
N ILE A 46 -18.84 20.83 34.74
CA ILE A 46 -19.18 21.64 33.57
C ILE A 46 -19.75 22.94 34.15
N PRO A 47 -19.00 24.06 34.16
CA PRO A 47 -19.52 25.34 34.62
C PRO A 47 -20.79 25.69 33.83
N GLU A 48 -21.88 26.01 34.52
CA GLU A 48 -23.18 26.32 33.90
C GLU A 48 -23.07 27.42 32.83
N GLU A 49 -22.17 28.40 33.04
CA GLU A 49 -21.87 29.50 32.14
C GLU A 49 -21.33 29.08 30.75
N LYS A 50 -20.89 27.82 30.59
CA LYS A 50 -20.43 27.29 29.29
C LYS A 50 -21.51 26.54 28.51
N LEU A 51 -22.62 26.16 29.15
CA LEU A 51 -23.69 25.40 28.50
C LEU A 51 -24.45 26.21 27.43
N GLU A 52 -24.58 27.53 27.61
CA GLU A 52 -25.27 28.40 26.65
C GLU A 52 -24.44 28.68 25.38
N LYS A 53 -23.10 28.66 25.46
CA LYS A 53 -22.22 28.85 24.30
C LYS A 53 -21.91 27.55 23.54
N THR A 54 -22.25 26.40 24.10
CA THR A 54 -22.08 25.09 23.45
C THR A 54 -23.25 24.67 22.59
N GLN A 55 -24.34 25.43 22.51
CA GLN A 55 -25.47 25.13 21.61
C GLN A 55 -25.09 25.11 20.12
N VAL A 56 -23.93 25.66 19.75
CA VAL A 56 -23.39 25.65 18.37
C VAL A 56 -22.35 24.55 18.16
N ILE A 57 -21.90 23.86 19.21
CA ILE A 57 -20.94 22.75 19.08
C ILE A 57 -21.74 21.46 18.99
N SER A 58 -21.88 20.94 17.78
CA SER A 58 -22.75 19.79 17.48
C SER A 58 -22.29 18.48 18.15
N SER A 59 -21.02 18.40 18.59
CA SER A 59 -20.58 17.36 19.52
C SER A 59 -19.42 17.79 20.42
N ILE A 60 -19.39 17.29 21.66
CA ILE A 60 -18.26 17.42 22.59
C ILE A 60 -16.95 16.87 21.97
N ASP A 61 -17.06 15.93 21.03
CA ASP A 61 -15.93 15.30 20.36
C ASP A 61 -15.18 16.28 19.42
N GLU A 62 -15.86 17.28 18.87
CA GLU A 62 -15.26 18.33 18.03
C GLU A 62 -14.45 19.35 18.85
N ALA A 63 -14.81 19.57 20.12
CA ALA A 63 -14.10 20.44 21.05
C ALA A 63 -12.94 19.73 21.78
N LYS A 64 -12.86 18.40 21.68
CA LYS A 64 -11.99 17.54 22.50
C LYS A 64 -10.52 17.63 22.15
N ASP A 65 -10.21 17.92 20.88
CA ASP A 65 -8.84 18.18 20.42
C ASP A 65 -8.22 19.40 21.13
N GLN A 66 -9.04 20.27 21.72
CA GLN A 66 -8.59 21.45 22.47
C GLN A 66 -8.68 21.28 24.00
N LEU A 67 -9.50 20.37 24.52
CA LEU A 67 -9.87 20.32 25.95
C LEU A 67 -9.29 19.14 26.75
N SER A 68 -8.84 18.06 26.10
CA SER A 68 -8.60 16.78 26.79
C SER A 68 -7.46 16.76 27.82
N ARG A 69 -6.39 17.56 27.66
CA ARG A 69 -5.21 17.46 28.57
C ARG A 69 -5.24 18.32 29.82
N LYS A 70 -6.12 19.33 29.91
CA LYS A 70 -6.11 20.29 31.03
C LYS A 70 -7.21 20.07 32.07
N MET A 71 -8.16 19.19 31.79
CA MET A 71 -9.32 18.95 32.66
C MET A 71 -9.29 17.61 33.40
N GLU A 72 -8.25 16.79 33.21
CA GLU A 72 -8.01 15.63 34.05
C GLU A 72 -7.51 16.12 35.41
N ILE A 73 -8.42 16.26 36.38
CA ILE A 73 -8.07 16.50 37.78
C ILE A 73 -7.24 15.29 38.24
N ASP A 74 -6.07 15.56 38.83
CA ASP A 74 -5.24 14.52 39.41
C ASP A 74 -6.08 13.74 40.45
N LYS A 75 -6.31 12.45 40.17
CA LYS A 75 -7.09 11.55 41.01
C LYS A 75 -6.53 11.47 42.43
N SER A 76 -5.27 11.85 42.63
CA SER A 76 -4.64 11.92 43.96
C SER A 76 -5.31 12.95 44.89
N ILE A 77 -6.01 13.95 44.34
CA ILE A 77 -6.57 15.07 45.11
C ILE A 77 -7.92 14.71 45.75
N ILE A 78 -8.70 13.81 45.13
CA ILE A 78 -10.08 13.51 45.56
C ILE A 78 -10.12 12.16 46.26
N LYS A 79 -10.68 12.13 47.48
CA LYS A 79 -10.87 10.86 48.20
C LYS A 79 -11.76 9.90 47.38
N PRO A 80 -11.43 8.59 47.32
CA PRO A 80 -12.19 7.60 46.54
C PRO A 80 -13.70 7.62 46.77
N GLU A 81 -14.12 7.81 48.03
CA GLU A 81 -15.53 7.86 48.43
C GLU A 81 -16.24 9.09 47.82
N VAL A 82 -15.58 10.24 47.80
CA VAL A 82 -16.14 11.48 47.22
C VAL A 82 -16.28 11.33 45.70
N ALA A 83 -15.27 10.76 45.04
CA ALA A 83 -15.34 10.46 43.61
C ALA A 83 -16.45 9.43 43.29
N PHE A 84 -16.62 8.41 44.14
CA PHE A 84 -17.70 7.44 44.02
C PHE A 84 -19.07 8.10 44.09
N PHE A 85 -19.33 8.96 45.09
CA PHE A 85 -20.60 9.69 45.17
C PHE A 85 -20.83 10.60 43.96
N GLY A 86 -19.79 11.29 43.48
CA GLY A 86 -19.88 12.10 42.26
C GLY A 86 -20.27 11.28 41.03
N HIS A 87 -19.67 10.09 40.84
CA HIS A 87 -20.06 9.17 39.77
C HIS A 87 -21.50 8.68 39.91
N CYS A 88 -21.92 8.31 41.11
CA CYS A 88 -23.28 7.87 41.40
C CYS A 88 -24.30 8.95 41.06
N SER A 89 -24.09 10.18 41.51
CA SER A 89 -24.99 11.30 41.23
C SER A 89 -25.06 11.61 39.73
N ASN A 90 -23.94 11.65 39.01
CA ASN A 90 -23.92 11.93 37.57
C ASN A 90 -24.65 10.85 36.76
N ILE A 91 -24.38 9.57 37.04
CA ILE A 91 -25.01 8.45 36.33
C ILE A 91 -26.49 8.33 36.72
N GLN A 92 -26.86 8.65 37.95
CA GLN A 92 -28.26 8.67 38.38
C GLN A 92 -29.04 9.76 37.65
N ALA A 93 -28.53 11.00 37.65
CA ALA A 93 -29.16 12.10 36.93
C ALA A 93 -29.33 11.75 35.45
N TRP A 94 -28.31 11.16 34.83
CA TRP A 94 -28.39 10.68 33.45
C TRP A 94 -29.48 9.62 33.23
N ALA A 95 -29.57 8.61 34.10
CA ALA A 95 -30.59 7.57 34.00
C ALA A 95 -32.01 8.11 34.25
N GLU A 96 -32.19 9.02 35.22
CA GLU A 96 -33.47 9.65 35.55
C GLU A 96 -33.99 10.56 34.43
N HIS A 97 -33.09 11.17 33.66
CA HIS A 97 -33.43 12.00 32.51
C HIS A 97 -33.47 11.20 31.20
N ASN A 98 -33.91 9.95 31.27
CA ASN A 98 -34.05 9.06 30.11
C ASN A 98 -32.79 8.97 29.25
N TYR A 99 -31.61 8.88 29.88
CA TYR A 99 -30.32 8.73 29.22
C TYR A 99 -29.90 9.92 28.33
N ASP A 100 -30.34 11.13 28.64
CA ASP A 100 -29.94 12.36 27.94
C ASP A 100 -28.40 12.48 27.84
N THR A 101 -27.86 12.30 26.64
CA THR A 101 -26.41 12.27 26.37
C THR A 101 -25.71 13.60 26.63
N ARG A 102 -26.44 14.67 26.92
CA ARG A 102 -25.89 15.97 27.33
C ARG A 102 -25.45 15.98 28.79
N LEU A 103 -25.96 15.06 29.61
CA LEU A 103 -25.66 14.98 31.05
C LEU A 103 -24.42 14.13 31.37
N LEU A 104 -23.99 13.27 30.44
CA LEU A 104 -22.77 12.48 30.56
C LEU A 104 -21.91 12.64 29.31
N HIS A 105 -20.62 12.85 29.53
CA HIS A 105 -19.66 12.98 28.45
C HIS A 105 -19.72 11.79 27.46
N SER A 106 -19.60 12.08 26.16
CA SER A 106 -19.80 11.13 25.04
C SER A 106 -19.01 9.82 25.19
N ASN A 107 -17.77 9.88 25.68
CA ASN A 107 -16.92 8.71 25.94
C ASN A 107 -17.50 7.70 26.95
N LEU A 108 -18.40 8.14 27.81
CA LEU A 108 -19.08 7.27 28.78
C LEU A 108 -20.53 7.02 28.36
N SER A 109 -21.29 8.07 28.02
CA SER A 109 -22.72 7.93 27.69
C SER A 109 -22.95 7.01 26.50
N PHE A 110 -22.19 7.19 25.42
CA PHE A 110 -22.43 6.44 24.19
C PHE A 110 -22.08 4.95 24.31
N PRO A 111 -20.92 4.54 24.88
CA PRO A 111 -20.65 3.12 25.07
C PRO A 111 -21.49 2.49 26.19
N LEU A 112 -21.88 3.24 27.22
CA LEU A 112 -22.79 2.75 28.26
C LEU A 112 -24.20 2.48 27.69
N LEU A 113 -24.72 3.35 26.82
CA LEU A 113 -25.96 3.10 26.06
C LEU A 113 -25.87 1.79 25.29
N LYS A 114 -24.80 1.57 24.53
CA LYS A 114 -24.59 0.32 23.78
C LYS A 114 -24.75 -0.92 24.68
N VAL A 115 -24.04 -0.95 25.81
CA VAL A 115 -24.07 -2.10 26.73
C VAL A 115 -25.45 -2.25 27.38
N LEU A 116 -26.19 -1.16 27.61
CA LEU A 116 -27.58 -1.21 28.07
C LEU A 116 -28.53 -1.78 27.02
N VAL A 117 -28.34 -1.44 25.74
CA VAL A 117 -29.09 -2.04 24.63
C VAL A 117 -28.84 -3.54 24.55
N ASP A 118 -27.58 -3.96 24.64
CA ASP A 118 -27.20 -5.38 24.66
C ASP A 118 -27.74 -6.09 25.90
N ALA A 119 -27.91 -5.36 27.00
CA ALA A 119 -28.60 -5.80 28.20
C ALA A 119 -30.14 -5.72 28.07
N GLY A 120 -30.74 -5.34 26.95
CA GLY A 120 -32.19 -5.35 26.76
C GLY A 120 -32.96 -4.23 27.47
N ASP A 121 -32.31 -3.10 27.78
CA ASP A 121 -33.01 -1.90 28.21
C ASP A 121 -33.66 -1.20 26.99
N MET A 122 -35.01 -1.18 26.96
CA MET A 122 -35.79 -0.64 25.85
C MET A 122 -35.71 0.89 25.75
N VAL A 123 -35.55 1.60 26.87
CA VAL A 123 -35.40 3.07 26.88
C VAL A 123 -34.03 3.42 26.31
N ALA A 124 -32.99 2.72 26.77
CA ALA A 124 -31.64 2.89 26.22
C ALA A 124 -31.59 2.54 24.73
N LYS A 125 -32.28 1.49 24.29
CA LYS A 125 -32.36 1.12 22.86
C LYS A 125 -32.89 2.26 22.00
N ARG A 126 -34.00 2.89 22.42
CA ARG A 126 -34.58 4.03 21.70
C ARG A 126 -33.60 5.20 21.62
N VAL A 127 -33.08 5.64 22.78
CA VAL A 127 -32.15 6.78 22.87
C VAL A 127 -30.87 6.52 22.08
N PHE A 128 -30.37 5.29 22.11
CA PHE A 128 -29.17 4.91 21.38
C PHE A 128 -29.36 4.99 19.86
N LYS A 129 -30.50 4.52 19.33
CA LYS A 129 -30.82 4.67 17.91
C LYS A 129 -30.94 6.15 17.51
N GLU A 130 -31.62 6.96 18.33
CA GLU A 130 -31.76 8.41 18.12
C GLU A 130 -30.41 9.12 18.08
N GLU A 131 -29.51 8.78 19.00
CA GLU A 131 -28.14 9.32 19.05
C GLU A 131 -27.27 8.90 17.86
N ILE A 132 -27.37 7.63 17.44
CA ILE A 132 -26.70 7.17 16.20
C ILE A 132 -27.20 8.01 15.03
N ALA A 133 -28.51 8.18 14.89
CA ALA A 133 -29.09 8.95 13.80
C ALA A 133 -28.66 10.42 13.86
N LEU A 134 -28.75 11.05 15.03
CA LEU A 134 -28.38 12.45 15.24
C LEU A 134 -26.92 12.70 14.87
N ARG A 135 -25.98 11.92 15.42
CA ARG A 135 -24.54 12.05 15.18
C ARG A 135 -24.16 11.76 13.73
N PHE A 136 -24.88 10.84 13.09
CA PHE A 136 -24.63 10.51 11.69
C PHE A 136 -25.15 11.62 10.75
N LYS A 137 -26.33 12.21 11.05
CA LYS A 137 -26.90 13.36 10.31
C LYS A 137 -26.05 14.62 10.40
N GLN A 138 -25.34 14.83 11.50
CA GLN A 138 -24.41 15.95 11.66
C GLN A 138 -23.28 15.92 10.63
N GLY A 139 -22.97 14.76 10.05
CA GLY A 139 -22.08 14.68 8.91
C GLY A 139 -20.59 14.86 9.24
N PHE A 140 -20.17 14.74 10.50
CA PHE A 140 -18.76 14.83 10.88
C PHE A 140 -18.03 13.50 10.54
N PRO A 141 -17.11 13.45 9.54
CA PRO A 141 -16.57 12.21 9.00
C PRO A 141 -15.86 11.32 10.01
N PRO A 142 -15.06 11.83 10.97
CA PRO A 142 -14.50 10.99 12.01
C PRO A 142 -15.58 10.28 12.84
N THR A 143 -16.66 10.98 13.19
CA THR A 143 -17.80 10.40 13.90
C THR A 143 -18.55 9.40 13.02
N MET A 144 -18.83 9.73 11.76
CA MET A 144 -19.48 8.80 10.83
C MET A 144 -18.64 7.52 10.61
N LEU A 145 -17.33 7.65 10.43
CA LEU A 145 -16.39 6.53 10.30
C LEU A 145 -16.38 5.67 11.54
N PHE A 146 -16.33 6.28 12.72
CA PHE A 146 -16.44 5.58 13.99
C PHE A 146 -17.74 4.79 14.06
N LEU A 147 -18.87 5.44 13.74
CA LEU A 147 -20.20 4.80 13.71
C LEU A 147 -20.28 3.61 12.75
N LEU A 148 -19.66 3.74 11.59
CA LEU A 148 -19.60 2.68 10.58
C LEU A 148 -18.69 1.52 11.01
N ARG A 149 -17.45 1.82 11.43
CA ARG A 149 -16.42 0.82 11.80
C ARG A 149 -16.85 -0.03 12.99
N GLU A 150 -17.41 0.61 14.02
CA GLU A 150 -17.95 -0.07 15.20
C GLU A 150 -19.31 -0.74 14.96
N LYS A 151 -19.78 -0.70 13.71
CA LYS A 151 -21.04 -1.32 13.24
C LYS A 151 -22.27 -0.81 14.01
N TYR A 152 -22.25 0.43 14.50
CA TYR A 152 -23.37 1.00 15.23
C TYR A 152 -24.64 1.15 14.39
N LEU A 153 -24.51 1.33 13.07
CA LEU A 153 -25.68 1.31 12.18
C LEU A 153 -26.43 -0.02 12.20
N ASN A 154 -25.85 -1.14 12.66
CA ASN A 154 -26.55 -2.41 12.76
C ASN A 154 -27.68 -2.41 13.80
N TYR A 155 -27.70 -1.44 14.71
CA TYR A 155 -28.79 -1.23 15.66
C TYR A 155 -30.01 -0.54 15.05
N LEU A 156 -29.89 0.00 13.83
CA LEU A 156 -30.99 0.58 13.06
C LEU A 156 -31.63 -0.48 12.15
N GLU A 157 -32.95 -0.40 12.02
CA GLU A 157 -33.78 -1.19 11.12
C GLU A 157 -33.64 -0.69 9.68
N GLY A 158 -34.14 -1.46 8.70
CA GLY A 158 -34.00 -1.15 7.27
C GLY A 158 -34.57 0.23 6.92
N GLU A 159 -35.79 0.51 7.37
CA GLU A 159 -36.47 1.80 7.15
C GLU A 159 -35.74 2.96 7.85
N GLU A 160 -35.28 2.76 9.09
CA GLU A 160 -34.52 3.75 9.85
C GLU A 160 -33.20 4.10 9.16
N LYS A 161 -32.48 3.11 8.61
CA LYS A 161 -31.26 3.34 7.82
C LYS A 161 -31.57 4.14 6.56
N GLN A 162 -32.62 3.76 5.84
CA GLN A 162 -32.99 4.45 4.61
C GLN A 162 -33.37 5.91 4.86
N ALA A 163 -34.19 6.16 5.89
CA ALA A 163 -34.54 7.51 6.33
C ALA A 163 -33.28 8.30 6.71
N LEU A 164 -32.43 7.73 7.57
CA LEU A 164 -31.17 8.36 8.00
C LEU A 164 -30.31 8.81 6.80
N LEU A 165 -30.18 7.98 5.78
CA LEU A 165 -29.34 8.26 4.62
C LEU A 165 -29.95 9.27 3.66
N SER A 166 -31.27 9.27 3.52
CA SER A 166 -32.00 10.24 2.69
C SER A 166 -31.91 11.67 3.23
N GLU A 167 -31.68 11.82 4.53
CA GLU A 167 -31.55 13.11 5.20
C GLU A 167 -30.12 13.67 5.19
N ILE A 168 -29.12 12.89 4.80
CA ILE A 168 -27.73 13.37 4.77
C ILE A 168 -27.55 14.30 3.60
N ASP A 169 -27.36 15.58 3.92
CA ASP A 169 -26.97 16.57 2.95
C ASP A 169 -25.45 16.49 2.71
N PHE A 170 -25.04 15.64 1.77
CA PHE A 170 -23.64 15.51 1.37
C PHE A 170 -23.03 16.81 0.85
N SER A 171 -23.84 17.82 0.48
CA SER A 171 -23.36 19.13 0.03
C SER A 171 -22.97 20.06 1.19
N LYS A 172 -23.48 19.79 2.40
CA LYS A 172 -23.23 20.59 3.61
C LYS A 172 -22.14 20.03 4.50
N LEU A 173 -21.57 18.87 4.15
CA LEU A 173 -20.45 18.32 4.90
C LEU A 173 -19.32 19.36 4.87
N PRO A 174 -18.82 19.83 6.04
CA PRO A 174 -17.73 20.78 6.11
C PRO A 174 -16.57 20.44 5.17
N ASP A 175 -15.73 21.44 4.89
CA ASP A 175 -14.43 21.27 4.22
C ASP A 175 -13.49 20.41 5.08
N PHE A 176 -13.83 19.13 5.25
CA PHE A 176 -13.01 18.15 5.90
C PHE A 176 -11.87 17.77 4.99
N LYS A 177 -10.88 17.09 5.58
CA LYS A 177 -9.88 16.40 4.79
C LYS A 177 -10.60 15.44 3.84
N ALA A 178 -10.53 15.75 2.56
CA ALA A 178 -10.79 14.91 1.40
C ALA A 178 -10.85 13.40 1.66
N LYS A 179 -9.79 12.91 2.30
CA LYS A 179 -9.54 11.53 2.66
C LYS A 179 -10.60 10.95 3.59
N ASP A 180 -10.95 11.66 4.66
CA ASP A 180 -11.91 11.17 5.65
C ASP A 180 -13.31 11.05 5.04
N PHE A 181 -13.70 12.04 4.24
CA PHE A 181 -14.95 12.01 3.49
C PHE A 181 -15.00 10.80 2.53
N LEU A 182 -13.96 10.58 1.73
CA LEU A 182 -13.92 9.45 0.81
C LEU A 182 -13.92 8.10 1.55
N LEU A 183 -13.31 8.01 2.73
CA LEU A 183 -13.39 6.80 3.56
C LEU A 183 -14.84 6.55 4.04
N VAL A 184 -15.58 7.59 4.43
CA VAL A 184 -17.01 7.47 4.79
C VAL A 184 -17.81 6.96 3.60
N MET A 185 -17.66 7.61 2.45
CA MET A 185 -18.36 7.23 1.22
C MET A 185 -18.01 5.81 0.81
N LYS A 186 -16.74 5.42 0.97
CA LYS A 186 -16.30 4.07 0.63
C LYS A 186 -17.02 3.02 1.47
N GLU A 187 -17.09 3.26 2.76
CA GLU A 187 -17.72 2.34 3.70
C GLU A 187 -19.24 2.30 3.52
N LEU A 188 -19.88 3.43 3.20
CA LEU A 188 -21.30 3.47 2.85
C LEU A 188 -21.61 2.70 1.57
N TYR A 189 -20.78 2.85 0.52
CA TYR A 189 -20.96 2.13 -0.73
C TYR A 189 -20.83 0.62 -0.52
N ARG A 190 -19.83 0.18 0.26
CA ARG A 190 -19.61 -1.23 0.62
C ARG A 190 -20.81 -1.86 1.33
N ARG A 191 -21.60 -1.05 2.03
CA ARG A 191 -22.82 -1.49 2.72
C ARG A 191 -24.06 -1.52 1.83
N GLY A 192 -23.89 -1.32 0.52
CA GLY A 192 -24.94 -1.45 -0.48
C GLY A 192 -25.66 -0.15 -0.81
N LEU A 193 -25.18 0.99 -0.31
CA LEU A 193 -25.80 2.30 -0.54
C LEU A 193 -25.33 2.88 -1.86
N LYS A 194 -25.94 2.41 -2.95
CA LYS A 194 -25.54 2.78 -4.31
C LYS A 194 -25.92 4.22 -4.65
N GLU A 195 -26.88 4.81 -3.93
CA GLU A 195 -27.38 6.17 -4.15
C GLU A 195 -26.31 7.23 -3.84
N ILE A 196 -25.33 6.92 -3.00
CA ILE A 196 -24.24 7.86 -2.66
C ILE A 196 -23.23 8.01 -3.80
N ARG A 197 -23.29 7.13 -4.81
CA ARG A 197 -22.29 7.03 -5.87
C ARG A 197 -22.08 8.35 -6.63
N PRO A 198 -23.10 9.11 -7.05
CA PRO A 198 -22.89 10.39 -7.73
C PRO A 198 -22.16 11.41 -6.86
N HIS A 199 -22.46 11.45 -5.55
CA HIS A 199 -21.77 12.31 -4.59
C HIS A 199 -20.31 11.90 -4.42
N TYR A 200 -20.07 10.59 -4.32
CA TYR A 200 -18.73 10.02 -4.25
C TYR A 200 -17.89 10.40 -5.47
N LEU A 201 -18.43 10.23 -6.68
CA LEU A 201 -17.75 10.61 -7.92
C LEU A 201 -17.46 12.11 -7.98
N THR A 202 -18.48 12.94 -7.69
CA THR A 202 -18.35 14.40 -7.74
C THR A 202 -17.23 14.88 -6.83
N HIS A 203 -17.18 14.35 -5.60
CA HIS A 203 -16.13 14.71 -4.65
C HIS A 203 -14.79 14.12 -5.07
N LEU A 204 -14.74 12.86 -5.53
CA LEU A 204 -13.51 12.28 -6.05
C LEU A 204 -12.90 13.14 -7.18
N TYR A 205 -13.71 13.61 -8.14
CA TYR A 205 -13.25 14.53 -9.18
C TYR A 205 -12.82 15.90 -8.65
N SER A 206 -13.52 16.48 -7.66
CA SER A 206 -13.13 17.77 -7.08
C SER A 206 -11.79 17.69 -6.37
N LEU A 207 -11.52 16.59 -5.65
CA LEU A 207 -10.25 16.37 -4.96
C LEU A 207 -9.08 16.32 -5.94
N PHE A 208 -9.25 15.70 -7.11
CA PHE A 208 -8.22 15.67 -8.13
C PHE A 208 -8.00 17.02 -8.82
N LYS A 209 -9.01 17.89 -8.81
CA LYS A 209 -8.90 19.23 -9.39
C LYS A 209 -8.11 20.18 -8.51
N TYR A 210 -8.21 20.04 -7.19
CA TYR A 210 -7.73 21.06 -6.25
C TYR A 210 -6.63 20.59 -5.30
N ASN A 211 -6.39 19.29 -5.14
CA ASN A 211 -5.45 18.78 -4.14
C ASN A 211 -4.07 18.46 -4.69
N SER A 212 -3.14 18.31 -3.76
CA SER A 212 -1.79 17.85 -4.05
C SER A 212 -1.78 16.41 -4.56
N VAL A 213 -0.75 16.10 -5.36
CA VAL A 213 -0.40 14.75 -5.82
C VAL A 213 -0.31 13.74 -4.67
N ASP A 214 0.07 14.21 -3.49
CA ASP A 214 0.28 13.39 -2.29
C ASP A 214 -1.06 12.92 -1.72
N GLU A 215 -2.02 13.82 -1.66
CA GLU A 215 -3.37 13.47 -1.23
C GLU A 215 -4.00 12.48 -2.20
N ILE A 216 -3.80 12.68 -3.50
CA ILE A 216 -4.21 11.74 -4.54
C ILE A 216 -3.59 10.35 -4.30
N PHE A 217 -2.28 10.28 -4.05
CA PHE A 217 -1.58 9.02 -3.76
C PHE A 217 -2.12 8.33 -2.50
N ASP A 218 -2.42 9.10 -1.45
CA ASP A 218 -3.10 8.59 -0.27
C ASP A 218 -4.44 7.93 -0.64
N LEU A 219 -5.23 8.52 -1.54
CA LEU A 219 -6.50 7.91 -1.97
C LEU A 219 -6.30 6.56 -2.67
N PHE A 220 -5.25 6.47 -3.48
CA PHE A 220 -4.83 5.23 -4.14
C PHE A 220 -4.49 4.15 -3.11
N LEU A 221 -3.66 4.47 -2.11
CA LEU A 221 -3.29 3.54 -1.03
C LEU A 221 -4.51 3.04 -0.26
N HIS A 222 -5.53 3.88 -0.08
CA HIS A 222 -6.77 3.51 0.60
C HIS A 222 -7.73 2.72 -0.29
N ASN A 223 -7.35 2.27 -1.48
CA ASN A 223 -8.17 1.46 -2.38
C ASN A 223 -9.54 2.10 -2.66
N ILE A 224 -9.60 3.42 -2.71
CA ILE A 224 -10.84 4.18 -2.89
C ILE A 224 -11.36 3.96 -4.32
N LEU A 225 -10.48 3.96 -5.31
CA LEU A 225 -10.83 3.74 -6.72
C LEU A 225 -11.43 2.37 -7.03
N LEU A 226 -11.31 1.39 -6.13
CA LEU A 226 -11.96 0.09 -6.27
C LEU A 226 -13.50 0.18 -6.29
N LEU A 227 -14.07 1.34 -5.97
CA LEU A 227 -15.52 1.55 -6.01
C LEU A 227 -16.05 2.06 -7.36
N LEU A 228 -15.19 2.62 -8.21
CA LEU A 228 -15.58 3.10 -9.54
C LEU A 228 -15.94 1.91 -10.42
N ASP A 229 -16.98 1.94 -11.25
CA ASP A 229 -17.10 0.86 -12.25
C ASP A 229 -16.02 0.98 -13.33
N LYS A 230 -16.08 0.09 -14.31
CA LYS A 230 -15.13 0.06 -15.43
C LYS A 230 -15.04 1.40 -16.14
N ASN A 231 -16.17 1.99 -16.52
CA ASN A 231 -16.20 3.21 -17.31
C ASN A 231 -15.80 4.41 -16.46
N GLU A 232 -16.31 4.50 -15.23
CA GLU A 232 -15.94 5.56 -14.30
C GLU A 232 -14.45 5.54 -13.96
N PHE A 233 -13.86 4.36 -13.79
CA PHE A 233 -12.44 4.23 -13.54
C PHE A 233 -11.62 4.73 -14.73
N LEU A 234 -12.07 4.46 -15.96
CA LEU A 234 -11.40 4.91 -17.18
C LEU A 234 -11.54 6.42 -17.38
N ASP A 235 -12.74 6.97 -17.20
CA ASP A 235 -12.96 8.42 -17.24
C ASP A 235 -12.10 9.13 -16.19
N PHE A 236 -12.04 8.54 -15.00
CA PHE A 236 -11.19 8.99 -13.92
C PHE A 236 -9.69 8.89 -14.28
N ALA A 237 -9.25 7.80 -14.91
CA ALA A 237 -7.90 7.61 -15.41
C ALA A 237 -7.49 8.76 -16.34
N LEU A 238 -8.33 9.02 -17.33
CA LEU A 238 -8.10 10.03 -18.35
C LEU A 238 -8.10 11.43 -17.74
N TYR A 239 -9.00 11.69 -16.80
CA TYR A 239 -9.01 12.94 -16.05
C TYR A 239 -7.72 13.13 -15.24
N PHE A 240 -7.30 12.12 -14.49
CA PHE A 240 -6.07 12.16 -13.71
C PHE A 240 -4.85 12.43 -14.58
N LEU A 241 -4.71 11.71 -15.70
CA LEU A 241 -3.60 11.93 -16.64
C LEU A 241 -3.59 13.36 -17.18
N LYS A 242 -4.76 13.94 -17.48
CA LYS A 242 -4.87 15.35 -17.90
C LYS A 242 -4.38 16.32 -16.81
N GLN A 243 -4.72 16.08 -15.54
CA GLN A 243 -4.27 16.93 -14.43
C GLN A 243 -2.76 16.80 -14.18
N VAL A 244 -2.22 15.59 -14.29
CA VAL A 244 -0.78 15.32 -14.16
C VAL A 244 0.03 16.11 -15.20
N GLN A 245 -0.51 16.36 -16.40
CA GLN A 245 0.19 17.13 -17.44
C GLN A 245 0.60 18.53 -17.00
N HIS A 246 -0.18 19.14 -16.09
CA HIS A 246 0.02 20.52 -15.67
C HIS A 246 1.02 20.68 -14.52
N HIS A 247 1.69 19.61 -14.14
CA HIS A 247 2.13 19.43 -12.77
C HIS A 247 3.62 18.98 -12.80
N LYS A 248 4.52 19.74 -12.16
CA LYS A 248 5.97 19.73 -12.47
C LYS A 248 6.84 18.65 -11.77
N LYS A 249 6.29 17.80 -10.89
CA LYS A 249 7.07 16.86 -10.07
C LYS A 249 7.10 15.42 -10.63
N ALA A 250 8.04 15.12 -11.53
CA ALA A 250 8.10 13.86 -12.29
C ALA A 250 8.15 12.56 -11.44
N GLU A 251 8.88 12.54 -10.32
CA GLU A 251 9.14 11.31 -9.54
C GLU A 251 7.85 10.65 -9.01
N ARG A 252 7.01 11.42 -8.30
CA ARG A 252 5.77 10.92 -7.73
C ARG A 252 4.73 10.50 -8.77
N TYR A 253 4.80 11.03 -9.99
CA TYR A 253 3.90 10.59 -11.07
C TYR A 253 4.23 9.19 -11.56
N ALA A 254 5.50 8.82 -11.59
CA ALA A 254 5.89 7.47 -11.98
C ALA A 254 5.38 6.42 -11.00
N GLU A 255 5.48 6.69 -9.69
CA GLU A 255 4.91 5.83 -8.65
C GLU A 255 3.38 5.74 -8.76
N LEU A 256 2.71 6.89 -8.90
CA LEU A 256 1.25 6.95 -9.07
C LEU A 256 0.77 6.16 -10.28
N VAL A 257 1.48 6.26 -11.39
CA VAL A 257 1.08 5.57 -12.62
C VAL A 257 1.43 4.09 -12.56
N GLY A 258 2.56 3.72 -11.96
CA GLY A 258 2.85 2.31 -11.63
C GLY A 258 1.70 1.70 -10.81
N PHE A 259 1.24 2.41 -9.77
CA PHE A 259 0.10 1.99 -8.96
C PHE A 259 -1.21 1.95 -9.76
N PHE A 260 -1.43 2.94 -10.64
CA PHE A 260 -2.59 2.97 -11.54
C PHE A 260 -2.65 1.73 -12.43
N PHE A 261 -1.52 1.33 -13.00
CA PHE A 261 -1.40 0.13 -13.82
C PHE A 261 -1.66 -1.14 -13.02
N GLN A 262 -1.15 -1.23 -11.79
CA GLN A 262 -1.45 -2.35 -10.90
C GLN A 262 -2.95 -2.44 -10.60
N LEU A 263 -3.64 -1.32 -10.39
CA LEU A 263 -5.08 -1.29 -10.19
C LEU A 263 -5.86 -1.70 -11.45
N LEU A 264 -5.46 -1.18 -12.62
CA LEU A 264 -6.05 -1.59 -13.90
C LEU A 264 -5.94 -3.11 -14.09
N GLN A 265 -4.75 -3.66 -13.84
CA GLN A 265 -4.47 -5.10 -13.97
C GLN A 265 -5.32 -5.94 -13.02
N ARG A 266 -5.43 -5.53 -11.74
CA ARG A 266 -6.24 -6.25 -10.75
C ARG A 266 -7.71 -6.27 -11.09
N ARG A 267 -8.21 -5.23 -11.75
CA ARG A 267 -9.64 -5.00 -11.92
C ARG A 267 -10.17 -5.42 -13.29
N PHE A 268 -9.41 -5.15 -14.33
CA PHE A 268 -9.83 -5.40 -15.69
C PHE A 268 -8.88 -6.45 -16.24
N TYR A 269 -9.38 -7.70 -16.29
CA TYR A 269 -8.83 -8.64 -17.26
C TYR A 269 -8.92 -7.94 -18.62
N PHE A 270 -7.77 -7.65 -19.22
CA PHE A 270 -7.68 -6.85 -20.43
C PHE A 270 -8.29 -7.62 -21.60
N ASP A 271 -9.57 -7.38 -21.82
CA ASP A 271 -10.29 -7.80 -23.03
C ASP A 271 -9.97 -6.82 -24.19
N GLU A 272 -10.27 -7.26 -25.42
CA GLU A 272 -9.93 -6.53 -26.64
C GLU A 272 -10.67 -5.17 -26.75
N GLU A 273 -11.85 -5.07 -26.13
CA GLU A 273 -12.68 -3.86 -26.10
C GLU A 273 -11.97 -2.68 -25.41
N HIS A 274 -11.11 -2.98 -24.43
CA HIS A 274 -10.45 -1.95 -23.61
C HIS A 274 -9.02 -1.65 -24.03
N ARG A 275 -8.52 -2.36 -25.06
CA ARG A 275 -7.20 -2.14 -25.64
C ARG A 275 -7.01 -0.69 -26.10
N ASN A 276 -8.02 -0.12 -26.76
CA ASN A 276 -7.97 1.26 -27.26
C ASN A 276 -7.89 2.28 -26.13
N THR A 277 -8.66 2.10 -25.06
CA THR A 277 -8.62 3.03 -23.91
C THR A 277 -7.30 2.92 -23.17
N PHE A 278 -6.78 1.71 -23.01
CA PHE A 278 -5.45 1.49 -22.46
C PHE A 278 -4.38 2.17 -23.31
N GLU A 279 -4.46 2.04 -24.64
CA GLU A 279 -3.55 2.69 -25.58
C GLU A 279 -3.60 4.22 -25.45
N ILE A 280 -4.79 4.81 -25.28
CA ILE A 280 -4.96 6.25 -25.05
C ILE A 280 -4.33 6.67 -23.71
N ILE A 281 -4.60 5.93 -22.63
CA ILE A 281 -4.01 6.16 -21.30
C ILE A 281 -2.48 6.08 -21.39
N TRP A 282 -1.97 5.05 -22.07
CA TRP A 282 -0.54 4.81 -22.27
C TRP A 282 0.12 5.93 -23.08
N LYS A 283 -0.42 6.29 -24.25
CA LYS A 283 0.07 7.39 -25.08
C LYS A 283 0.07 8.73 -24.34
N SER A 284 -1.01 9.00 -23.60
CA SER A 284 -1.15 10.22 -22.81
C SER A 284 -0.16 10.28 -21.65
N PHE A 285 0.25 9.14 -21.11
CA PHE A 285 1.25 9.07 -20.05
C PHE A 285 2.67 9.25 -20.59
N PHE A 286 3.03 8.56 -21.68
CA PHE A 286 4.38 8.70 -22.24
C PHE A 286 4.64 10.09 -22.79
N SER A 287 3.64 10.78 -23.34
CA SER A 287 3.81 12.17 -23.76
C SER A 287 4.20 13.12 -22.61
N LEU A 288 3.96 12.73 -21.35
CA LEU A 288 4.27 13.52 -20.15
C LEU A 288 5.64 13.26 -19.56
N ILE A 289 6.16 12.04 -19.74
CA ILE A 289 7.40 11.61 -19.10
C ILE A 289 8.61 11.72 -20.04
N ILE A 290 8.40 12.17 -21.28
CA ILE A 290 9.50 12.50 -22.18
C ILE A 290 9.86 14.00 -22.07
N PRO A 291 10.38 14.53 -20.94
CA PRO A 291 11.33 15.63 -21.00
C PRO A 291 12.71 15.08 -21.33
N GLU A 292 13.42 15.73 -22.26
CA GLU A 292 14.81 15.44 -22.66
C GLU A 292 15.84 15.46 -21.49
N LYS A 293 15.43 15.81 -20.26
CA LYS A 293 16.32 16.05 -19.09
C LYS A 293 15.94 15.28 -17.82
N ASN A 294 15.06 14.29 -17.88
CA ASN A 294 14.66 13.60 -16.65
C ASN A 294 15.66 12.49 -16.29
N ASP A 295 16.53 12.75 -15.30
CA ASP A 295 17.55 11.80 -14.88
C ASP A 295 16.99 10.49 -14.28
N GLU A 296 15.69 10.50 -13.96
CA GLU A 296 15.00 9.41 -13.27
C GLU A 296 14.31 8.39 -14.20
N TRP A 297 14.48 8.50 -15.51
CA TRP A 297 13.84 7.62 -16.51
C TRP A 297 13.94 6.12 -16.18
N SER A 298 15.07 5.67 -15.63
CA SER A 298 15.27 4.28 -15.21
C SER A 298 14.32 3.84 -14.08
N LYS A 299 14.06 4.69 -13.07
CA LYS A 299 13.08 4.41 -11.99
C LYS A 299 11.65 4.32 -12.55
N ILE A 300 11.33 5.18 -13.51
CA ILE A 300 10.01 5.24 -14.13
C ILE A 300 9.74 3.95 -14.89
N ILE A 301 10.70 3.56 -15.73
CA ILE A 301 10.66 2.30 -16.46
C ILE A 301 10.61 1.10 -15.48
N GLN A 302 11.35 1.14 -14.36
CA GLN A 302 11.25 0.13 -13.31
C GLN A 302 9.84 -0.06 -12.77
N ASN A 303 9.18 1.03 -12.38
CA ASN A 303 7.83 0.98 -11.84
C ASN A 303 6.77 0.55 -12.87
N LEU A 304 7.07 0.64 -14.18
CA LEU A 304 6.16 0.28 -15.26
C LEU A 304 6.30 -1.16 -15.74
N VAL A 305 7.52 -1.68 -15.85
CA VAL A 305 7.76 -3.02 -16.42
C VAL A 305 7.60 -4.13 -15.38
N VAL A 306 7.90 -3.87 -14.11
CA VAL A 306 7.73 -4.88 -13.05
C VAL A 306 6.28 -5.38 -12.95
N PRO A 307 5.24 -4.51 -12.98
CA PRO A 307 3.85 -4.98 -13.05
C PRO A 307 3.49 -5.68 -14.37
N SER A 308 4.14 -5.31 -15.49
CA SER A 308 3.76 -5.76 -16.83
C SER A 308 4.27 -7.15 -17.22
N LYS A 309 5.24 -7.73 -16.47
CA LYS A 309 5.72 -9.11 -16.65
C LYS A 309 4.58 -10.14 -16.62
N TYR A 310 3.46 -9.80 -15.99
CA TYR A 310 2.28 -10.64 -15.83
C TYR A 310 1.11 -10.25 -16.77
N CYS A 311 1.36 -9.44 -17.81
CA CYS A 311 0.30 -8.90 -18.67
C CYS A 311 0.40 -9.37 -20.13
N ASN A 312 -0.76 -9.74 -20.70
CA ASN A 312 -0.95 -9.94 -22.15
C ASN A 312 -0.83 -8.63 -22.97
N LEU A 313 -0.57 -7.49 -22.31
CA LEU A 313 -0.42 -6.18 -22.93
C LEU A 313 0.99 -5.88 -23.44
N MET A 314 1.98 -6.71 -23.08
CA MET A 314 3.35 -6.50 -23.52
C MET A 314 3.50 -6.21 -25.04
N PRO A 315 2.70 -6.79 -25.97
CA PRO A 315 2.76 -6.41 -27.40
C PRO A 315 2.39 -4.96 -27.66
N VAL A 316 1.35 -4.46 -27.00
CA VAL A 316 0.92 -3.06 -27.09
C VAL A 316 1.98 -2.15 -26.47
N LEU A 317 2.54 -2.59 -25.33
CA LEU A 317 3.62 -1.87 -24.67
C LEU A 317 4.82 -1.72 -25.62
N ILE A 318 5.30 -2.79 -26.28
CA ILE A 318 6.43 -2.71 -27.24
C ILE A 318 6.15 -1.74 -28.39
N LEU A 319 4.97 -1.87 -29.03
CA LEU A 319 4.65 -1.07 -30.22
C LEU A 319 4.65 0.42 -29.89
N GLU A 320 4.13 0.78 -28.72
CA GLU A 320 4.16 2.15 -28.22
C GLU A 320 5.53 2.55 -27.65
N PHE A 321 6.27 1.59 -27.08
CA PHE A 321 7.66 1.77 -26.67
C PHE A 321 8.53 2.19 -27.85
N LYS A 322 8.29 1.70 -29.06
CA LYS A 322 9.02 2.15 -30.26
C LYS A 322 8.95 3.67 -30.44
N TYR A 323 7.76 4.25 -30.32
CA TYR A 323 7.56 5.70 -30.46
C TYR A 323 8.32 6.50 -29.40
N VAL A 324 8.34 5.98 -28.17
CA VAL A 324 9.05 6.58 -27.03
C VAL A 324 10.56 6.43 -27.19
N PHE A 325 11.00 5.23 -27.55
CA PHE A 325 12.38 4.83 -27.75
C PHE A 325 13.05 5.71 -28.79
N GLU A 326 12.36 6.00 -29.90
CA GLU A 326 12.84 6.92 -30.94
C GLU A 326 13.05 8.36 -30.44
N LYS A 327 12.39 8.78 -29.35
CA LYS A 327 12.58 10.12 -28.73
C LYS A 327 13.63 10.16 -27.63
N LEU A 328 14.08 9.02 -27.12
CA LEU A 328 15.14 8.95 -26.12
C LEU A 328 16.50 9.23 -26.76
N ASN A 329 17.42 9.83 -26.00
CA ASN A 329 18.82 9.90 -26.43
C ASN A 329 19.44 8.48 -26.44
N PRO A 330 20.55 8.26 -27.18
CA PRO A 330 21.14 6.93 -27.34
C PRO A 330 21.44 6.20 -26.01
N HIS A 331 21.91 6.92 -24.99
CA HIS A 331 22.21 6.35 -23.67
C HIS A 331 20.94 5.89 -22.94
N ARG A 332 19.85 6.67 -22.98
CA ARG A 332 18.56 6.27 -22.41
C ARG A 332 17.86 5.17 -23.19
N ARG A 333 18.04 5.11 -24.52
CA ARG A 333 17.62 3.97 -25.33
C ARG A 333 18.28 2.68 -24.82
N ALA A 334 19.58 2.74 -24.56
CA ALA A 334 20.35 1.61 -24.04
C ALA A 334 19.81 1.07 -22.72
N GLU A 335 19.67 1.95 -21.73
CA GLU A 335 19.18 1.60 -20.40
C GLU A 335 17.76 1.03 -20.46
N THR A 336 16.89 1.62 -21.31
CA THR A 336 15.50 1.17 -21.48
C THR A 336 15.43 -0.20 -22.14
N LEU A 337 16.22 -0.43 -23.21
CA LEU A 337 16.25 -1.70 -23.92
C LEU A 337 16.76 -2.83 -23.02
N PHE A 338 17.88 -2.58 -22.34
CA PHE A 338 18.46 -3.49 -21.38
C PHE A 338 17.47 -3.87 -20.28
N PHE A 339 16.81 -2.86 -19.71
CA PHE A 339 15.86 -3.08 -18.64
C PHE A 339 14.64 -3.88 -19.10
N LEU A 340 14.05 -3.52 -20.24
CA LEU A 340 12.93 -4.24 -20.85
C LEU A 340 13.29 -5.70 -21.08
N MET A 341 14.43 -5.96 -21.74
CA MET A 341 14.89 -7.31 -22.05
C MET A 341 15.10 -8.16 -20.80
N ASN A 342 15.69 -7.58 -19.75
CA ASN A 342 15.88 -8.28 -18.47
C ASN A 342 14.57 -8.67 -17.77
N HIS A 343 13.50 -7.91 -17.96
CA HIS A 343 12.22 -8.17 -17.28
C HIS A 343 11.31 -9.11 -18.05
N ILE A 344 11.44 -9.16 -19.38
CA ILE A 344 10.55 -9.94 -20.26
C ILE A 344 11.19 -11.24 -20.72
N LYS A 345 12.50 -11.45 -20.48
CA LYS A 345 13.18 -12.70 -20.81
C LYS A 345 12.44 -13.89 -20.21
N GLY A 346 12.32 -14.96 -20.99
CA GLY A 346 11.58 -16.18 -20.63
C GLY A 346 10.06 -16.08 -20.74
N THR A 347 9.49 -14.94 -21.15
CA THR A 347 8.05 -14.85 -21.45
C THR A 347 7.75 -15.36 -22.87
N THR A 348 6.61 -16.03 -23.08
CA THR A 348 6.14 -16.44 -24.43
C THR A 348 6.09 -15.25 -25.39
N PHE A 349 5.79 -14.08 -24.85
CA PHE A 349 5.83 -12.82 -25.55
C PHE A 349 7.21 -12.45 -26.11
N PHE A 350 8.27 -12.59 -25.30
CA PHE A 350 9.65 -12.33 -25.73
C PHE A 350 10.03 -13.24 -26.90
N HIS A 351 9.70 -14.53 -26.83
CA HIS A 351 9.93 -15.47 -27.92
C HIS A 351 9.14 -15.09 -29.19
N ASN A 352 7.85 -14.78 -29.06
CA ASN A 352 6.99 -14.41 -30.20
C ASN A 352 7.40 -13.11 -30.90
N HIS A 353 8.09 -12.21 -30.21
CA HIS A 353 8.54 -10.92 -30.74
C HIS A 353 10.05 -10.77 -30.79
N LEU A 354 10.80 -11.86 -30.65
CA LEU A 354 12.26 -11.89 -30.74
C LEU A 354 12.78 -11.22 -32.03
N PRO A 355 12.14 -11.36 -33.22
CA PRO A 355 12.56 -10.64 -34.43
C PRO A 355 12.46 -9.11 -34.33
N ASN A 356 11.47 -8.59 -33.59
CA ASN A 356 11.32 -7.15 -33.38
C ASN A 356 12.37 -6.61 -32.40
N PHE A 357 12.65 -7.37 -31.33
CA PHE A 357 13.75 -7.07 -30.42
C PHE A 357 15.09 -7.10 -31.12
N ARG A 358 15.30 -8.08 -32.00
CA ARG A 358 16.48 -8.18 -32.84
C ARG A 358 16.69 -6.93 -33.70
N ARG A 359 15.62 -6.44 -34.34
CA ARG A 359 15.69 -5.21 -35.13
C ARG A 359 15.99 -3.98 -34.27
N LEU A 360 15.39 -3.87 -33.09
CA LEU A 360 15.68 -2.79 -32.14
C LEU A 360 17.13 -2.86 -31.64
N LEU A 361 17.64 -4.07 -31.40
CA LEU A 361 19.01 -4.31 -30.99
C LEU A 361 19.98 -3.88 -32.10
N HIS A 362 19.78 -4.27 -33.36
CA HIS A 362 20.63 -3.79 -34.46
C HIS A 362 20.63 -2.25 -34.59
N LEU A 363 19.45 -1.62 -34.51
CA LEU A 363 19.35 -0.14 -34.51
C LEU A 363 20.07 0.51 -33.32
N PHE A 364 20.19 -0.22 -32.22
CA PHE A 364 20.92 0.19 -31.03
C PHE A 364 22.43 0.02 -31.18
N LEU A 365 22.86 -1.12 -31.76
CA LEU A 365 24.26 -1.42 -32.03
C LEU A 365 24.90 -0.37 -32.96
N ASP A 366 24.16 0.10 -33.97
CA ASP A 366 24.58 1.16 -34.90
C ASP A 366 24.75 2.55 -34.23
N GLN A 367 24.44 2.68 -32.93
CA GLN A 367 24.51 3.94 -32.19
C GLN A 367 25.47 3.88 -30.99
N LEU A 368 26.17 2.75 -30.78
CA LEU A 368 27.00 2.51 -29.60
C LEU A 368 28.14 3.49 -29.40
N ASP A 369 28.77 3.89 -30.49
CA ASP A 369 29.82 4.89 -30.57
C ASP A 369 29.35 6.29 -30.10
N LYS A 370 28.02 6.48 -29.93
CA LYS A 370 27.40 7.70 -29.39
C LYS A 370 26.99 7.57 -27.91
N ILE A 371 27.17 6.41 -27.29
CA ILE A 371 26.64 6.08 -25.95
C ILE A 371 27.77 6.11 -24.91
N GLY A 372 28.24 7.32 -24.57
CA GLY A 372 28.99 7.59 -23.34
C GLY A 372 30.18 6.65 -23.04
N PRO A 373 30.50 6.41 -21.76
CA PRO A 373 31.65 5.57 -21.38
C PRO A 373 31.45 4.09 -21.73
N ILE A 374 32.50 3.48 -22.29
CA ILE A 374 32.58 2.08 -22.76
C ILE A 374 32.11 1.04 -21.72
N TYR A 375 32.32 1.28 -20.42
CA TYR A 375 31.90 0.34 -19.36
C TYR A 375 30.37 0.18 -19.27
N LYS A 376 29.59 1.25 -19.49
CA LYS A 376 28.12 1.17 -19.53
C LYS A 376 27.63 0.41 -20.76
N VAL A 377 28.31 0.59 -21.89
CA VAL A 377 28.06 -0.20 -23.11
C VAL A 377 28.30 -1.69 -22.84
N GLY A 378 29.39 -2.02 -22.14
CA GLY A 378 29.68 -3.36 -21.69
C GLY A 378 28.57 -3.95 -20.83
N GLU A 379 28.15 -3.28 -19.75
CA GLU A 379 27.07 -3.78 -18.86
C GLU A 379 25.78 -4.04 -19.62
N ILE A 380 25.44 -3.17 -20.57
CA ILE A 380 24.26 -3.32 -21.43
C ILE A 380 24.40 -4.55 -22.32
N TYR A 381 25.55 -4.75 -22.97
CA TYR A 381 25.86 -5.96 -23.72
C TYR A 381 25.69 -7.23 -22.89
N LEU A 382 26.17 -7.19 -21.64
CA LEU A 382 26.12 -8.36 -20.79
C LEU A 382 24.73 -8.81 -20.41
N GLY A 383 23.86 -7.90 -20.00
CA GLY A 383 22.48 -8.30 -19.72
C GLY A 383 21.70 -8.60 -21.00
N LEU A 384 22.08 -8.06 -22.15
CA LEU A 384 21.53 -8.49 -23.44
C LEU A 384 21.90 -9.95 -23.73
N ILE A 385 23.18 -10.30 -23.65
CA ILE A 385 23.68 -11.68 -23.78
C ILE A 385 23.00 -12.60 -22.75
N ALA A 386 22.92 -12.17 -21.48
CA ALA A 386 22.27 -12.91 -20.41
C ALA A 386 20.76 -13.10 -20.62
N ALA A 387 20.09 -12.15 -21.29
CA ALA A 387 18.67 -12.22 -21.60
C ALA A 387 18.37 -13.10 -22.84
N LEU A 388 19.36 -13.29 -23.71
CA LEU A 388 19.23 -13.94 -25.01
C LEU A 388 19.72 -15.40 -25.02
N ARG A 389 19.61 -16.12 -23.89
CA ARG A 389 20.03 -17.54 -23.69
C ARG A 389 19.49 -18.57 -24.71
N ASP A 390 18.74 -18.16 -25.72
CA ASP A 390 18.32 -19.00 -26.84
C ASP A 390 19.50 -19.22 -27.81
N THR A 391 19.95 -20.47 -27.94
CA THR A 391 21.15 -20.88 -28.70
C THR A 391 21.08 -20.51 -30.18
N SER A 392 19.88 -20.47 -30.76
CA SER A 392 19.67 -20.06 -32.15
C SER A 392 19.97 -18.57 -32.38
N PHE A 393 19.79 -17.74 -31.35
CA PHE A 393 20.06 -16.32 -31.40
C PHE A 393 21.55 -16.00 -31.28
N LEU A 394 22.27 -16.74 -30.41
CA LEU A 394 23.71 -16.55 -30.16
C LEU A 394 24.57 -16.90 -31.38
N GLN A 395 24.19 -17.93 -32.14
CA GLN A 395 24.95 -18.37 -33.31
C GLN A 395 25.00 -17.29 -34.41
N GLU A 396 23.88 -16.61 -34.66
CA GLU A 396 23.80 -15.57 -35.69
C GLU A 396 24.43 -14.23 -35.26
N PHE A 397 24.52 -13.99 -33.94
CA PHE A 397 25.19 -12.82 -33.37
C PHE A 397 26.67 -13.06 -33.04
N SER A 398 27.16 -14.30 -33.03
CA SER A 398 28.51 -14.67 -32.57
C SER A 398 29.62 -13.80 -33.18
N ASN A 399 29.61 -13.59 -34.51
CA ASN A 399 30.61 -12.76 -35.19
C ASN A 399 30.52 -11.28 -34.80
N SER A 400 29.31 -10.71 -34.73
CA SER A 400 29.13 -9.30 -34.34
C SER A 400 29.41 -9.11 -32.84
N LEU A 401 29.16 -10.13 -32.04
CA LEU A 401 29.42 -10.18 -30.61
C LEU A 401 30.92 -10.25 -30.34
N GLU A 402 31.65 -11.08 -31.09
CA GLU A 402 33.10 -11.20 -31.03
C GLU A 402 33.77 -9.87 -31.39
N GLU A 403 33.40 -9.26 -32.52
CA GLU A 403 33.91 -7.93 -32.92
C GLU A 403 33.61 -6.85 -31.88
N SER A 404 32.41 -6.87 -31.29
CA SER A 404 32.01 -5.92 -30.25
C SER A 404 32.76 -6.14 -28.93
N LEU A 405 32.98 -7.40 -28.54
CA LEU A 405 33.70 -7.76 -27.32
C LEU A 405 35.20 -7.46 -27.47
N GLU A 406 35.80 -7.76 -28.63
CA GLU A 406 37.18 -7.37 -28.93
C GLU A 406 37.35 -5.85 -28.91
N TYR A 407 36.39 -5.10 -29.47
CA TYR A 407 36.38 -3.64 -29.39
C TYR A 407 36.25 -3.14 -27.95
N ILE A 408 35.37 -3.71 -27.14
CA ILE A 408 35.20 -3.32 -25.72
C ILE A 408 36.47 -3.65 -24.93
N LEU A 409 37.01 -4.85 -25.07
CA LEU A 409 38.20 -5.31 -24.32
C LEU A 409 39.46 -4.52 -24.69
N SER A 410 39.70 -4.28 -25.98
CA SER A 410 40.85 -3.48 -26.43
C SER A 410 40.80 -2.02 -25.96
N ASN A 411 39.60 -1.46 -25.78
CA ASN A 411 39.41 -0.13 -25.22
C ASN A 411 39.47 -0.09 -23.68
N LEU A 412 39.15 -1.20 -23.00
CA LEU A 412 39.29 -1.34 -21.54
C LEU A 412 40.75 -1.56 -21.12
N GLU A 413 41.55 -2.27 -21.92
CA GLU A 413 43.00 -2.43 -21.67
C GLU A 413 43.76 -1.10 -21.73
N GLN A 414 43.29 -0.13 -22.51
CA GLN A 414 43.94 1.18 -22.68
C GLN A 414 43.61 2.19 -21.57
N LYS A 415 42.60 1.93 -20.74
CA LYS A 415 42.18 2.81 -19.65
C LYS A 415 42.33 2.05 -18.34
N GLU A 416 43.42 2.31 -17.61
CA GLU A 416 43.69 1.78 -16.25
C GLU A 416 42.61 2.23 -15.24
N ASP A 417 41.36 1.81 -15.42
CA ASP A 417 40.23 2.23 -14.57
C ASP A 417 39.76 1.05 -13.71
N VAL A 418 39.85 1.25 -12.39
CA VAL A 418 39.66 0.25 -11.33
C VAL A 418 38.19 -0.17 -11.18
N ALA A 419 37.26 0.50 -11.86
CA ALA A 419 35.82 0.19 -11.85
C ALA A 419 35.43 -1.12 -12.58
N ASN A 420 36.37 -1.82 -13.22
CA ASN A 420 36.11 -2.94 -14.13
C ASN A 420 35.94 -4.32 -13.47
N SER A 421 36.22 -4.50 -12.19
CA SER A 421 36.10 -5.84 -11.56
C SER A 421 34.66 -6.35 -11.52
N THR A 422 33.67 -5.47 -11.32
CA THR A 422 32.24 -5.83 -11.31
C THR A 422 31.73 -6.17 -12.71
N PHE A 423 32.20 -5.44 -13.73
CA PHE A 423 31.87 -5.70 -15.12
C PHE A 423 32.42 -7.07 -15.57
N VAL A 424 33.71 -7.33 -15.33
CA VAL A 424 34.35 -8.62 -15.64
C VAL A 424 33.72 -9.76 -14.84
N HIS A 425 33.36 -9.54 -13.58
CA HIS A 425 32.65 -10.53 -12.76
C HIS A 425 31.27 -10.89 -13.35
N ASN A 426 30.46 -9.89 -13.70
CA ASN A 426 29.15 -10.12 -14.34
C ASN A 426 29.29 -10.81 -15.70
N LEU A 427 30.39 -10.54 -16.43
CA LEU A 427 30.72 -11.16 -17.70
C LEU A 427 30.99 -12.66 -17.50
N MET A 428 31.81 -13.01 -16.50
CA MET A 428 32.12 -14.40 -16.14
C MET A 428 30.91 -15.19 -15.64
N VAL A 429 30.08 -14.59 -14.77
CA VAL A 429 28.83 -15.20 -14.28
C VAL A 429 27.88 -15.47 -15.44
N THR A 430 27.70 -14.50 -16.34
CA THR A 430 26.80 -14.63 -17.50
C THR A 430 27.24 -15.75 -18.44
N PHE A 431 28.54 -15.87 -18.72
CA PHE A 431 29.06 -16.92 -19.61
C PHE A 431 29.15 -18.30 -18.96
N GLY A 432 29.33 -18.37 -17.63
CA GLY A 432 29.30 -19.63 -16.89
C GLY A 432 27.97 -20.40 -16.99
N PHE A 433 26.88 -19.73 -17.39
CA PHE A 433 25.55 -20.32 -17.58
C PHE A 433 25.19 -20.64 -19.05
N MET A 434 26.14 -20.55 -20.00
CA MET A 434 25.87 -20.93 -21.39
C MET A 434 26.00 -22.45 -21.61
N GLU A 435 25.00 -23.04 -22.29
CA GLU A 435 24.92 -24.49 -22.54
C GLU A 435 25.88 -24.98 -23.64
N GLU A 436 26.22 -24.15 -24.62
CA GLU A 436 27.18 -24.51 -25.67
C GLU A 436 28.63 -24.33 -25.23
N VAL A 437 29.32 -25.47 -25.13
CA VAL A 437 30.73 -25.59 -24.73
C VAL A 437 31.66 -24.76 -25.62
N GLU A 438 31.44 -24.71 -26.93
CA GLU A 438 32.34 -24.04 -27.87
C GLU A 438 32.32 -22.51 -27.73
N ILE A 439 31.13 -21.90 -27.62
CA ILE A 439 30.98 -20.45 -27.41
C ILE A 439 31.45 -20.07 -26.01
N ARG A 440 31.09 -20.88 -24.99
CA ARG A 440 31.54 -20.70 -23.61
C ARG A 440 33.06 -20.71 -23.53
N ASP A 441 33.72 -21.71 -24.11
CA ASP A 441 35.16 -21.90 -24.02
C ASP A 441 35.91 -20.86 -24.87
N MET A 442 35.36 -20.42 -26.02
CA MET A 442 35.90 -19.29 -26.80
C MET A 442 35.92 -17.99 -25.97
N LEU A 443 34.81 -17.66 -25.31
CA LEU A 443 34.66 -16.42 -24.53
C LEU A 443 35.40 -16.48 -23.19
N LEU A 444 35.43 -17.64 -22.52
CA LEU A 444 36.27 -17.87 -21.35
C LEU A 444 37.75 -17.75 -21.70
N ASN A 445 38.20 -18.25 -22.85
CA ASN A 445 39.60 -18.11 -23.27
C ASN A 445 39.99 -16.65 -23.55
N THR A 446 39.05 -15.83 -24.02
CA THR A 446 39.23 -14.38 -24.19
C THR A 446 39.29 -13.66 -22.84
N LEU A 447 38.53 -14.12 -21.83
CA LEU A 447 38.51 -13.56 -20.47
C LEU A 447 39.67 -14.01 -19.59
N LEU A 448 40.09 -15.27 -19.71
CA LEU A 448 41.21 -15.88 -18.99
C LEU A 448 42.56 -15.27 -19.36
N LYS A 449 42.64 -14.58 -20.51
CA LYS A 449 43.79 -13.73 -20.86
C LYS A 449 43.87 -12.45 -20.01
N SER A 450 42.82 -12.11 -19.26
CA SER A 450 42.77 -10.94 -18.35
C SER A 450 42.86 -11.37 -16.88
N SER A 451 43.60 -10.62 -16.06
CA SER A 451 44.07 -11.01 -14.72
C SER A 451 43.04 -10.96 -13.57
N TYR A 452 41.73 -11.14 -13.81
CA TYR A 452 40.66 -10.68 -12.90
C TYR A 452 39.81 -11.77 -12.20
N TYR A 453 40.12 -13.06 -12.34
CA TYR A 453 39.19 -14.16 -12.01
C TYR A 453 38.96 -14.51 -10.52
N GLU A 454 39.74 -14.00 -9.56
CA GLU A 454 39.86 -14.70 -8.25
C GLU A 454 38.80 -14.44 -7.13
N ARG A 455 37.69 -13.66 -7.24
CA ARG A 455 37.03 -13.14 -6.00
C ARG A 455 35.49 -12.90 -5.90
N VAL A 456 34.56 -13.83 -6.17
CA VAL A 456 33.15 -13.66 -5.72
C VAL A 456 32.41 -14.98 -5.41
N GLU A 457 31.67 -15.05 -4.28
CA GLU A 457 30.74 -16.12 -3.83
C GLU A 457 29.27 -15.61 -3.73
N LEU A 458 28.26 -16.47 -3.96
CA LEU A 458 26.81 -16.18 -3.99
C LEU A 458 26.03 -16.89 -2.85
N VAL A 459 24.90 -16.29 -2.40
CA VAL A 459 24.09 -16.70 -1.21
C VAL A 459 23.18 -17.92 -1.44
N PHE A 460 22.77 -18.17 -2.68
CA PHE A 460 22.14 -19.45 -3.07
C PHE A 460 22.87 -19.92 -4.32
N ASP A 461 23.89 -20.75 -4.12
CA ASP A 461 24.55 -21.38 -5.23
C ASP A 461 23.75 -22.59 -5.73
N PHE A 462 23.94 -22.91 -6.99
CA PHE A 462 23.30 -24.03 -7.65
C PHE A 462 23.52 -25.35 -6.89
N ASN A 463 24.72 -25.51 -6.31
CA ASN A 463 25.11 -26.71 -5.58
C ASN A 463 24.27 -26.92 -4.31
N SER A 464 23.93 -25.85 -3.60
CA SER A 464 23.13 -25.88 -2.37
C SER A 464 21.70 -26.33 -2.65
N ILE A 465 21.11 -25.88 -3.76
CA ILE A 465 19.75 -26.27 -4.16
C ILE A 465 19.74 -27.68 -4.73
N GLN A 466 20.74 -28.04 -5.53
CA GLN A 466 20.91 -29.40 -6.00
C GLN A 466 21.07 -30.38 -4.82
N GLN A 467 21.84 -30.01 -3.80
CA GLN A 467 21.99 -30.77 -2.56
C GLN A 467 20.66 -30.90 -1.81
N LEU A 468 19.89 -29.80 -1.68
CA LEU A 468 18.56 -29.84 -1.06
C LEU A 468 17.59 -30.79 -1.80
N MET A 469 17.63 -30.81 -3.13
CA MET A 469 16.79 -31.72 -3.93
C MET A 469 17.22 -33.17 -3.75
N ASN A 470 18.53 -33.43 -3.74
CA ASN A 470 19.09 -34.76 -3.45
C ASN A 470 18.71 -35.24 -2.03
N ASP A 471 18.78 -34.36 -1.02
CA ASP A 471 18.40 -34.67 0.37
C ASP A 471 16.91 -35.07 0.49
N ASN A 472 16.07 -34.58 -0.42
CA ASN A 472 14.65 -34.92 -0.52
C ASN A 472 14.34 -36.07 -1.48
N ARG A 473 15.36 -36.81 -1.93
CA ARG A 473 15.24 -37.96 -2.87
C ARG A 473 14.58 -37.59 -4.21
N LEU A 474 14.75 -36.35 -4.64
CA LEU A 474 14.42 -35.93 -6.00
C LEU A 474 15.66 -36.22 -6.86
N ASP A 475 15.83 -37.47 -7.26
CA ASP A 475 17.01 -37.89 -8.03
C ASP A 475 16.99 -37.25 -9.43
N ASN A 476 18.07 -36.58 -9.81
CA ASN A 476 18.26 -35.91 -11.10
C ASN A 476 17.13 -34.93 -11.47
N PRO A 477 16.94 -33.83 -10.71
CA PRO A 477 16.01 -32.81 -11.14
C PRO A 477 16.49 -32.19 -12.46
N GLU A 478 15.57 -31.99 -13.40
CA GLU A 478 15.85 -31.22 -14.62
C GLU A 478 16.41 -29.85 -14.21
N ILE A 479 17.44 -29.38 -14.90
CA ILE A 479 18.14 -28.12 -14.59
C ILE A 479 17.15 -26.94 -14.58
N GLU A 480 16.16 -27.00 -15.47
CA GLU A 480 15.04 -26.08 -15.58
C GLU A 480 14.19 -26.02 -14.29
N THR A 481 14.01 -27.15 -13.61
CA THR A 481 13.30 -27.22 -12.33
C THR A 481 14.10 -26.56 -11.22
N VAL A 482 15.42 -26.77 -11.20
CA VAL A 482 16.34 -26.12 -10.25
C VAL A 482 16.31 -24.61 -10.43
N ILE A 483 16.36 -24.13 -11.68
CA ILE A 483 16.32 -22.71 -12.03
C ILE A 483 14.96 -22.10 -11.66
N ALA A 484 13.85 -22.76 -11.99
CA ALA A 484 12.52 -22.28 -11.64
C ALA A 484 12.33 -22.16 -10.12
N LEU A 485 12.85 -23.11 -9.35
CA LEU A 485 12.83 -23.06 -7.89
C LEU A 485 13.69 -21.90 -7.35
N MET A 486 14.87 -21.67 -7.92
CA MET A 486 15.72 -20.52 -7.59
C MET A 486 15.01 -19.19 -7.79
N ASP A 487 14.43 -18.99 -8.98
CA ASP A 487 13.70 -17.77 -9.32
C ASP A 487 12.52 -17.54 -8.37
N TYR A 488 11.80 -18.60 -8.03
CA TYR A 488 10.69 -18.55 -7.08
C TYR A 488 11.16 -18.16 -5.68
N LEU A 489 12.20 -18.81 -5.15
CA LEU A 489 12.74 -18.51 -3.82
C LEU A 489 13.30 -17.09 -3.73
N TYR A 490 13.91 -16.60 -4.79
CA TYR A 490 14.40 -15.23 -4.88
C TYR A 490 13.24 -14.23 -4.86
N SER A 491 12.21 -14.44 -5.68
CA SER A 491 11.00 -13.62 -5.69
C SER A 491 10.31 -13.59 -4.33
N LEU A 492 10.17 -14.75 -3.69
CA LEU A 492 9.56 -14.87 -2.37
C LEU A 492 10.35 -14.12 -1.29
N THR A 493 11.69 -14.17 -1.37
CA THR A 493 12.57 -13.44 -0.46
C THR A 493 12.41 -11.92 -0.61
N ILE A 494 12.24 -11.43 -1.84
CA ILE A 494 11.94 -10.02 -2.10
C ILE A 494 10.60 -9.62 -1.48
N ASP A 495 9.55 -10.41 -1.69
CA ASP A 495 8.21 -10.14 -1.16
C ASP A 495 8.23 -10.05 0.38
N ILE A 496 8.89 -11.01 1.04
CA ILE A 496 9.05 -11.02 2.50
C ILE A 496 9.82 -9.78 2.97
N SER A 497 10.90 -9.43 2.27
CA SER A 497 11.75 -8.27 2.63
C SER A 497 11.00 -6.94 2.50
N LEU A 498 10.21 -6.78 1.43
CA LEU A 498 9.38 -5.60 1.21
C LEU A 498 8.29 -5.48 2.27
N GLU A 499 7.61 -6.58 2.59
CA GLU A 499 6.57 -6.60 3.61
C GLU A 499 7.14 -6.27 5.00
N ALA A 500 8.30 -6.85 5.35
CA ALA A 500 9.00 -6.52 6.60
C ALA A 500 9.39 -5.03 6.66
N PHE A 501 9.86 -4.47 5.54
CA PHE A 501 10.16 -3.04 5.43
C PHE A 501 8.91 -2.16 5.63
N PHE A 502 7.77 -2.53 5.05
CA PHE A 502 6.51 -1.80 5.23
C PHE A 502 6.02 -1.84 6.69
N MET A 503 6.17 -2.97 7.38
CA MET A 503 5.83 -3.09 8.80
C MET A 503 6.65 -2.14 9.67
N VAL A 504 7.96 -2.03 9.41
CA VAL A 504 8.83 -1.08 10.12
C VAL A 504 8.42 0.37 9.85
N ARG A 505 8.00 0.69 8.62
CA ARG A 505 7.59 2.05 8.23
C ARG A 505 6.26 2.50 8.85
N ASN A 506 5.33 1.57 9.05
CA ASN A 506 3.98 1.88 9.55
C ASN A 506 3.90 2.02 11.08
N GLU A 507 4.93 1.62 11.82
CA GLU A 507 5.01 1.89 13.25
C GLU A 507 5.54 3.32 13.48
N GLU A 508 4.63 4.31 13.52
CA GLU A 508 4.92 5.75 13.73
C GLU A 508 5.75 6.06 14.99
N TRP A 509 5.93 5.09 15.89
CA TRP A 509 6.57 5.25 17.20
C TRP A 509 7.92 4.52 17.34
N ARG A 510 8.47 3.93 16.27
CA ARG A 510 9.80 3.30 16.34
C ARG A 510 10.92 4.30 16.12
N GLU A 511 11.84 4.35 17.09
CA GLU A 511 13.06 5.18 17.03
C GLU A 511 14.10 4.67 16.01
N SER A 512 14.07 3.38 15.64
CA SER A 512 15.00 2.78 14.68
C SER A 512 14.28 2.19 13.48
N ARG A 513 14.83 2.38 12.28
CA ARG A 513 14.35 1.78 11.02
C ARG A 513 14.93 0.40 10.72
N GLU A 514 15.53 -0.26 11.71
CA GLU A 514 16.07 -1.60 11.55
C GLU A 514 14.94 -2.63 11.46
N ILE A 515 15.06 -3.54 10.48
CA ILE A 515 14.19 -4.72 10.35
C ILE A 515 14.64 -5.74 11.39
N ARG A 516 13.76 -6.07 12.34
CA ARG A 516 14.03 -7.08 13.37
C ARG A 516 13.49 -8.43 12.93
N ALA A 517 13.99 -9.51 13.54
CA ALA A 517 13.51 -10.87 13.27
C ALA A 517 11.97 -10.99 13.35
N LYS A 518 11.34 -10.35 14.34
CA LYS A 518 9.87 -10.32 14.50
C LYS A 518 9.15 -9.69 13.30
N ASP A 519 9.75 -8.68 12.66
CA ASP A 519 9.15 -8.04 11.49
C ASP A 519 9.19 -8.97 10.27
N ILE A 520 10.27 -9.75 10.14
CA ILE A 520 10.40 -10.81 9.13
C ILE A 520 9.40 -11.94 9.41
N ASP A 521 9.24 -12.38 10.67
CA ASP A 521 8.27 -13.42 11.04
C ASP A 521 6.83 -13.01 10.71
N ASN A 522 6.49 -11.75 11.00
CA ASN A 522 5.18 -11.19 10.66
C ASN A 522 5.00 -11.11 9.13
N ALA A 523 6.02 -10.64 8.41
CA ALA A 523 6.00 -10.58 6.95
C ALA A 523 5.80 -11.96 6.32
N ILE A 524 6.51 -12.98 6.82
CA ILE A 524 6.33 -14.38 6.41
C ILE A 524 4.89 -14.83 6.66
N SER A 525 4.33 -14.55 7.85
CA SER A 525 2.94 -14.91 8.15
C SER A 525 1.95 -14.23 7.21
N THR A 526 2.18 -12.97 6.86
CA THR A 526 1.34 -12.21 5.93
C THR A 526 1.42 -12.78 4.51
N VAL A 527 2.63 -12.93 3.97
CA VAL A 527 2.86 -13.51 2.62
C VAL A 527 2.28 -14.93 2.56
N ARG A 528 2.47 -15.73 3.62
CA ARG A 528 1.89 -17.06 3.73
C ARG A 528 0.37 -17.05 3.58
N SER A 529 -0.31 -16.11 4.23
CA SER A 529 -1.78 -16.00 4.18
C SER A 529 -2.34 -15.63 2.80
N TRP A 530 -1.50 -15.07 1.92
CA TRP A 530 -1.92 -14.63 0.58
C TRP A 530 -1.56 -15.63 -0.51
N GLN A 531 -0.40 -16.28 -0.41
CA GLN A 531 0.16 -17.09 -1.49
C GLN A 531 0.02 -18.60 -1.28
N PHE A 532 -0.18 -19.06 -0.05
CA PHE A 532 -0.19 -20.48 0.26
C PHE A 532 -1.57 -20.88 0.81
N SER A 533 -2.13 -21.98 0.30
CA SER A 533 -3.34 -22.54 0.92
C SER A 533 -3.02 -23.02 2.34
N PRO A 534 -3.99 -22.99 3.27
CA PRO A 534 -3.81 -23.44 4.65
C PRO A 534 -3.17 -24.82 4.78
#